data_AF-A0A399GCS0-F1
#
_entry.id   AF-A0A399GCS0-F1
#
_cell.length_a   1.000
_cell.length_b   1.000
_cell.length_c   1.000
_cell.angle_alpha   90.00
_cell.angle_beta   90.00
_cell.angle_gamma   90.00
#
_symmetry.space_group_name_H-M   'P 1'
#
loop_
_entity.id
_entity.type
_entity.pdbx_description
1 polymer ?
#
loop_
_entity_poly.entity_id
_entity_poly.type
_entity_poly.pdbx_seq_one_letter_code
_entity_poly.pdbx_strand_id
1 'polypeptide(L)'
;MAPGKTAPRLLQDLFTYDPRHEERAGRNLLTSPPPQHDSKAPPIPAVPFRNCRHNLFTKSEQSLLPVPGEDPTSSTVYKVASYCIKCRWHVDILVDHRIDAAKVKSCGKGNEDYALHHFLYQGEDDANSTARFEAQLRPRTYIFRCSAPQCSVQVRISIKPPCFSEHDIETLTNQAQLRRRWEAAKQIAGDRADTSMARRVDAPDYLNTYLQDSLKPAKGKARIPLLNKKFLKTFGKDCDSILRRLGFEKHQEEEEDTFVEAWYLPKPEEPASPLESTLRSKIEDARYELNTIILDMPESERVGCRHQPMYPTPSRGDMERALACADYAKAKERETRSTNHEEDHPYYASLGAVGDFDDSLILFAFSRQGAVDIENKAYYFECLQDLATGRQSDMLGMQVAMLASQGLTSKREAERAYQYFGIDPTHASVIGDDHIIGCFRSRLADVSVIQAEEARKQLRVLGDVRESDKIRAEASGSIETYEQAMAFFDLDPSVADDFVPTMYSLKVLYTDPYMDCLSSGTNADAQTRLKTTLQA
;
A
#
# COMPACT_ATOMS: atom_id res chain seq x y z
N MET A 1 9.28 -11.60 -7.40
CA MET A 1 8.29 -10.65 -7.95
C MET A 1 7.24 -10.43 -6.86
N ALA A 2 6.66 -9.24 -6.71
CA ALA A 2 5.97 -8.84 -5.48
C ALA A 2 4.66 -8.09 -5.79
N PRO A 3 3.66 -8.14 -4.91
CA PRO A 3 2.39 -7.46 -5.11
C PRO A 3 2.56 -5.95 -5.18
N GLY A 4 1.70 -5.30 -5.96
CA GLY A 4 1.66 -3.85 -6.10
C GLY A 4 0.35 -3.23 -5.66
N LYS A 5 0.24 -1.92 -5.91
CA LYS A 5 -0.92 -1.09 -5.54
C LYS A 5 -1.20 -0.08 -6.62
N THR A 6 -2.47 0.12 -6.96
CA THR A 6 -2.86 1.25 -7.79
C THR A 6 -2.59 2.57 -7.07
N ALA A 7 -2.41 3.67 -7.83
CA ALA A 7 -2.19 5.00 -7.28
C ALA A 7 -3.22 5.41 -6.21
N PRO A 8 -4.55 5.26 -6.43
CA PRO A 8 -5.56 5.53 -5.40
C PRO A 8 -5.38 4.70 -4.13
N ARG A 9 -5.02 3.41 -4.28
CA ARG A 9 -4.79 2.53 -3.15
C ARG A 9 -3.58 2.93 -2.33
N LEU A 10 -2.45 3.22 -2.99
CA LEU A 10 -1.25 3.69 -2.33
C LEU A 10 -1.52 4.98 -1.54
N LEU A 11 -2.32 5.88 -2.11
CA LEU A 11 -2.71 7.13 -1.46
C LEU A 11 -3.63 6.88 -0.25
N GLN A 12 -4.63 6.00 -0.36
CA GLN A 12 -5.48 5.61 0.78
C GLN A 12 -4.67 4.97 1.92
N ASP A 13 -3.72 4.10 1.59
CA ASP A 13 -2.80 3.52 2.58
C ASP A 13 -1.94 4.62 3.22
N LEU A 14 -1.46 5.62 2.46
CA LEU A 14 -0.70 6.76 2.98
C LEU A 14 -1.49 7.62 3.97
N PHE A 15 -2.77 7.89 3.69
CA PHE A 15 -3.63 8.63 4.61
C PHE A 15 -3.95 7.87 5.91
N THR A 16 -3.65 6.57 5.98
CA THR A 16 -3.99 5.71 7.12
C THR A 16 -2.78 5.10 7.82
N TYR A 17 -1.61 5.19 7.20
CA TYR A 17 -0.36 4.66 7.71
C TYR A 17 0.24 5.58 8.77
N ASP A 18 0.30 5.09 10.02
CA ASP A 18 0.94 5.78 11.14
C ASP A 18 2.21 5.02 11.57
N PRO A 19 3.41 5.55 11.29
CA PRO A 19 4.67 4.85 11.55
C PRO A 19 4.91 4.56 13.05
N ARG A 20 4.30 5.33 13.96
CA ARG A 20 4.41 5.14 15.42
C ARG A 20 3.75 3.85 15.91
N HIS A 21 2.90 3.26 15.09
CA HIS A 21 2.10 2.10 15.44
C HIS A 21 2.33 0.92 14.49
N GLU A 22 3.37 0.98 13.65
CA GLU A 22 3.73 -0.06 12.68
C GLU A 22 3.95 -1.43 13.34
N GLU A 23 4.73 -1.51 14.42
CA GLU A 23 4.98 -2.77 15.14
C GLU A 23 3.68 -3.40 15.68
N ARG A 24 2.76 -2.57 16.18
CA ARG A 24 1.45 -3.06 16.68
C ARG A 24 0.54 -3.51 15.55
N ALA A 25 0.64 -2.89 14.38
CA ALA A 25 -0.07 -3.31 13.19
C ALA A 25 0.53 -4.61 12.60
N GLY A 26 1.75 -5.00 13.01
CA GLY A 26 2.45 -6.18 12.53
C GLY A 26 2.86 -6.09 11.06
N ARG A 27 2.68 -4.93 10.42
CA ARG A 27 2.97 -4.70 8.99
C ARG A 27 3.10 -3.21 8.67
N ASN A 28 3.86 -2.91 7.62
CA ASN A 28 3.91 -1.58 7.05
C ASN A 28 2.83 -1.46 5.96
N LEU A 29 1.85 -0.59 6.17
CA LEU A 29 0.75 -0.45 5.22
C LEU A 29 1.18 0.00 3.83
N LEU A 30 2.30 0.71 3.67
CA LEU A 30 2.75 1.20 2.37
C LEU A 30 3.43 0.11 1.56
N THR A 31 4.23 -0.72 2.23
CA THR A 31 5.15 -1.67 1.57
C THR A 31 4.74 -3.13 1.68
N SER A 32 4.06 -3.52 2.75
CA SER A 32 3.63 -4.90 2.96
C SER A 32 2.32 -5.19 2.21
N PRO A 33 2.15 -6.40 1.65
CA PRO A 33 0.86 -6.83 1.14
C PRO A 33 -0.18 -6.91 2.27
N PRO A 34 -1.46 -6.73 1.95
CA PRO A 34 -2.52 -7.07 2.88
C PRO A 34 -2.53 -8.59 3.15
N PRO A 35 -2.85 -9.01 4.38
CA PRO A 35 -3.09 -10.42 4.67
C PRO A 35 -4.15 -10.98 3.72
N GLN A 36 -3.97 -12.22 3.28
CA GLN A 36 -5.02 -12.92 2.56
C GLN A 36 -6.25 -13.04 3.47
N HIS A 37 -7.43 -12.77 2.92
CA HIS A 37 -8.67 -12.83 3.67
C HIS A 37 -9.04 -14.29 3.91
N ASP A 38 -9.37 -14.61 5.16
CA ASP A 38 -9.97 -15.88 5.54
C ASP A 38 -11.39 -15.61 6.04
N SER A 39 -12.38 -16.11 5.31
CA SER A 39 -13.80 -15.99 5.65
C SER A 39 -14.18 -16.67 6.97
N LYS A 40 -13.35 -17.60 7.48
CA LYS A 40 -13.55 -18.30 8.75
C LYS A 40 -12.87 -17.58 9.92
N ALA A 41 -11.92 -16.69 9.65
CA ALA A 41 -11.24 -15.91 10.67
C ALA A 41 -12.09 -14.72 11.13
N PRO A 42 -11.94 -14.27 12.39
CA PRO A 42 -12.60 -13.05 12.84
C PRO A 42 -12.15 -11.85 11.98
N PRO A 43 -13.02 -10.85 11.73
CA PRO A 43 -12.65 -9.68 10.97
C PRO A 43 -11.53 -8.92 11.69
N ILE A 44 -10.42 -8.68 11.00
CA ILE A 44 -9.27 -7.93 11.51
C ILE A 44 -9.27 -6.55 10.84
N PRO A 45 -9.24 -5.45 11.61
CA PRO A 45 -9.09 -4.13 11.03
C PRO A 45 -7.72 -4.02 10.35
N ALA A 46 -7.68 -3.42 9.17
CA ALA A 46 -6.49 -3.18 8.38
C ALA A 46 -5.47 -2.33 9.15
N VAL A 47 -5.90 -1.46 10.06
CA VAL A 47 -5.03 -0.76 11.02
C VAL A 47 -5.57 -0.73 12.46
N PRO A 48 -4.69 -0.62 13.46
CA PRO A 48 -5.09 -0.39 14.85
C PRO A 48 -5.92 0.89 15.03
N PHE A 49 -6.88 0.86 15.96
CA PHE A 49 -7.76 1.99 16.29
C PHE A 49 -7.03 3.29 16.67
N ARG A 50 -5.80 3.20 17.20
CA ARG A 50 -4.99 4.36 17.62
C ARG A 50 -4.21 5.02 16.49
N ASN A 51 -4.22 4.46 15.28
CA ASN A 51 -3.52 5.06 14.15
C ASN A 51 -4.14 6.41 13.79
N CYS A 52 -3.29 7.39 13.51
CA CYS A 52 -3.75 8.63 12.92
C CYS A 52 -4.36 8.36 11.54
N ARG A 53 -5.61 8.76 11.35
CA ARG A 53 -6.19 8.96 10.02
C ARG A 53 -5.81 10.37 9.58
N HIS A 54 -4.73 10.45 8.82
CA HIS A 54 -4.02 11.68 8.53
C HIS A 54 -4.92 12.67 7.77
N ASN A 55 -4.99 13.90 8.29
CA ASN A 55 -5.55 15.03 7.57
C ASN A 55 -4.39 15.90 7.09
N LEU A 56 -3.94 15.68 5.85
CA LEU A 56 -2.72 16.26 5.30
C LEU A 56 -2.99 17.57 4.55
N PHE A 57 -2.19 18.59 4.86
CA PHE A 57 -2.27 19.92 4.28
C PHE A 57 -0.98 20.29 3.54
N THR A 58 -1.11 20.97 2.41
CA THR A 58 0.00 21.32 1.51
C THR A 58 0.87 22.42 2.11
N LYS A 59 2.19 22.25 2.00
CA LYS A 59 3.22 23.25 2.29
C LYS A 59 3.62 23.91 0.97
N SER A 60 3.08 25.09 0.68
CA SER A 60 3.23 25.77 -0.62
C SER A 60 4.69 26.02 -1.00
N GLU A 61 5.51 26.42 -0.04
CA GLU A 61 6.92 26.82 -0.26
C GLU A 61 7.83 25.63 -0.58
N GLN A 62 7.42 24.42 -0.18
CA GLN A 62 8.19 23.18 -0.35
C GLN A 62 7.66 22.29 -1.47
N SER A 63 6.66 22.77 -2.22
CA SER A 63 5.95 21.97 -3.22
C SER A 63 6.23 22.45 -4.64
N LEU A 64 6.33 21.50 -5.56
CA LEU A 64 6.25 21.68 -7.01
C LEU A 64 4.97 20.99 -7.46
N LEU A 65 3.87 21.72 -7.44
CA LEU A 65 2.53 21.18 -7.69
C LEU A 65 2.25 21.02 -9.19
N PRO A 66 1.45 20.03 -9.59
CA PRO A 66 0.98 19.91 -10.97
C PRO A 66 0.07 21.09 -11.34
N VAL A 67 0.33 21.69 -12.51
CA VAL A 67 -0.50 22.75 -13.08
C VAL A 67 -1.77 22.13 -13.68
N PRO A 68 -2.97 22.61 -13.34
CA PRO A 68 -4.20 22.08 -13.90
C PRO A 68 -4.22 22.17 -15.43
N GLY A 69 -4.46 21.04 -16.11
CA GLY A 69 -4.57 20.98 -17.57
C GLY A 69 -3.25 20.76 -18.32
N GLU A 70 -2.11 20.70 -17.62
CA GLU A 70 -0.83 20.33 -18.21
C GLU A 70 -0.54 18.85 -17.99
N ASP A 71 -0.31 18.11 -19.07
CA ASP A 71 0.13 16.72 -19.01
C ASP A 71 1.63 16.63 -18.68
N PRO A 72 2.05 15.66 -17.86
CA PRO A 72 3.45 15.49 -17.53
C PRO A 72 4.29 15.07 -18.74
N THR A 73 5.52 15.55 -18.80
CA THR A 73 6.51 15.21 -19.83
C THR A 73 7.66 14.39 -19.22
N SER A 74 8.57 13.88 -20.06
CA SER A 74 9.76 13.14 -19.61
C SER A 74 10.77 14.00 -18.81
N SER A 75 10.59 15.32 -18.74
CA SER A 75 11.38 16.23 -17.90
C SER A 75 10.69 16.60 -16.58
N THR A 76 9.43 16.19 -16.40
CA THR A 76 8.57 16.65 -15.30
C THR A 76 8.89 15.97 -13.96
N VAL A 77 8.87 16.77 -12.90
CA VAL A 77 8.91 16.31 -11.51
C VAL A 77 7.87 17.07 -10.72
N TYR A 78 7.06 16.33 -9.95
CA TYR A 78 6.17 16.92 -8.97
C TYR A 78 6.66 16.60 -7.56
N LYS A 79 6.47 17.55 -6.65
CA LYS A 79 6.65 17.37 -5.21
C LYS A 79 5.45 17.96 -4.48
N VAL A 80 4.69 17.12 -3.80
CA VAL A 80 3.63 17.55 -2.89
C VAL A 80 4.16 17.38 -1.47
N ALA A 81 4.65 18.46 -0.89
CA ALA A 81 5.10 18.49 0.50
C ALA A 81 3.91 18.79 1.40
N SER A 82 3.70 17.98 2.43
CA SER A 82 2.51 18.10 3.28
C SER A 82 2.79 17.76 4.74
N TYR A 83 1.86 18.11 5.61
CA TYR A 83 1.92 17.74 7.02
C TYR A 83 0.52 17.46 7.56
N CYS A 84 0.45 16.62 8.59
CA CYS A 84 -0.81 16.29 9.22
C CYS A 84 -1.16 17.29 10.33
N ILE A 85 -2.33 17.91 10.27
CA ILE A 85 -2.76 18.84 11.33
C ILE A 85 -3.08 18.14 12.65
N LYS A 86 -3.34 16.81 12.64
CA LYS A 86 -3.68 16.06 13.87
C LYS A 86 -2.44 15.56 14.62
N CYS A 87 -1.51 14.94 13.90
CA CYS A 87 -0.33 14.30 14.50
C CYS A 87 0.99 15.00 14.16
N ARG A 88 0.97 16.04 13.32
CA ARG A 88 2.13 16.87 12.93
C ARG A 88 3.24 16.14 12.17
N TRP A 89 3.01 14.89 11.77
CA TRP A 89 3.91 14.16 10.87
C TRP A 89 3.91 14.81 9.48
N HIS A 90 5.11 14.88 8.89
CA HIS A 90 5.30 15.42 7.55
C HIS A 90 5.39 14.30 6.54
N VAL A 91 4.74 14.51 5.39
CA VAL A 91 4.67 13.55 4.30
C VAL A 91 4.94 14.29 3.00
N ASP A 92 6.02 13.91 2.31
CA ASP A 92 6.39 14.48 1.02
C ASP A 92 6.25 13.39 -0.05
N ILE A 93 5.45 13.63 -1.09
CA ILE A 93 5.33 12.76 -2.27
C ILE A 93 6.08 13.40 -3.42
N LEU A 94 7.10 12.72 -3.92
CA LEU A 94 7.84 13.11 -5.12
C LEU A 94 7.54 12.14 -6.24
N VAL A 95 7.05 12.65 -7.37
CA VAL A 95 6.77 11.88 -8.59
C VAL A 95 7.75 12.32 -9.67
N ASP A 96 8.64 11.41 -10.08
CA ASP A 96 9.71 11.68 -11.05
C ASP A 96 9.42 10.95 -12.37
N HIS A 97 9.24 11.70 -13.46
CA HIS A 97 9.02 11.18 -14.81
C HIS A 97 10.32 11.00 -15.60
N ARG A 98 11.46 11.42 -15.05
CA ARG A 98 12.76 11.52 -15.76
C ARG A 98 13.62 10.25 -15.69
N ILE A 99 13.21 9.27 -14.89
CA ILE A 99 14.07 8.13 -14.52
C ILE A 99 14.50 7.29 -15.74
N ASP A 100 13.65 7.19 -16.76
CA ASP A 100 13.94 6.41 -17.96
C ASP A 100 13.40 7.10 -19.21
N ALA A 101 14.28 7.80 -19.93
CA ALA A 101 13.92 8.53 -21.14
C ALA A 101 13.52 7.63 -22.32
N ALA A 102 13.83 6.32 -22.29
CA ALA A 102 13.40 5.38 -23.33
C ALA A 102 11.92 5.01 -23.21
N LYS A 103 11.31 5.26 -22.04
CA LYS A 103 9.91 4.97 -21.75
C LYS A 103 9.05 6.21 -22.02
N VAL A 104 8.24 6.14 -23.07
CA VAL A 104 7.59 7.33 -23.64
C VAL A 104 6.11 7.45 -23.23
N LYS A 105 5.47 6.38 -22.75
CA LYS A 105 4.02 6.39 -22.46
C LYS A 105 3.75 6.41 -20.96
N SER A 106 3.20 7.52 -20.46
CA SER A 106 2.69 7.59 -19.10
C SER A 106 1.39 6.77 -18.95
N CYS A 107 1.12 6.32 -17.72
CA CYS A 107 -0.19 5.80 -17.35
C CYS A 107 -1.15 6.98 -17.08
N GLY A 108 -2.45 6.69 -17.01
CA GLY A 108 -3.49 7.68 -16.74
C GLY A 108 -4.36 7.95 -17.96
N LYS A 109 -4.93 9.15 -18.00
CA LYS A 109 -5.90 9.57 -19.03
C LYS A 109 -5.32 9.44 -20.44
N GLY A 110 -6.04 8.75 -21.32
CA GLY A 110 -5.62 8.52 -22.71
C GLY A 110 -4.83 7.22 -22.93
N ASN A 111 -4.54 6.44 -21.88
CA ASN A 111 -3.90 5.13 -22.00
C ASN A 111 -4.87 4.02 -21.55
N GLU A 112 -5.57 3.41 -22.51
CA GLU A 112 -6.58 2.38 -22.22
C GLU A 112 -5.96 1.10 -21.61
N ASP A 113 -4.74 0.73 -22.04
CA ASP A 113 -4.02 -0.43 -21.51
C ASP A 113 -3.52 -0.22 -20.07
N TYR A 114 -3.27 1.05 -19.70
CA TYR A 114 -2.73 1.46 -18.41
C TYR A 114 -3.44 2.70 -17.86
N ALA A 115 -4.74 2.53 -17.57
CA ALA A 115 -5.62 3.60 -17.09
C ALA A 115 -5.16 4.23 -15.77
N LEU A 116 -4.36 3.51 -14.97
CA LEU A 116 -3.79 3.99 -13.71
C LEU A 116 -2.34 3.54 -13.55
N HIS A 117 -1.55 4.30 -12.80
CA HIS A 117 -0.30 3.76 -12.28
C HIS A 117 -0.59 2.62 -11.29
N HIS A 118 0.11 1.51 -11.49
CA HIS A 118 0.20 0.42 -10.53
C HIS A 118 1.65 0.34 -10.03
N PHE A 119 1.85 0.59 -8.74
CA PHE A 119 3.14 0.81 -8.12
C PHE A 119 3.65 -0.44 -7.40
N LEU A 120 4.91 -0.79 -7.68
CA LEU A 120 5.67 -1.84 -7.02
C LEU A 120 6.71 -1.21 -6.10
N TYR A 121 6.77 -1.68 -4.87
CA TYR A 121 7.80 -1.26 -3.93
C TYR A 121 9.18 -1.72 -4.40
N GLN A 122 10.17 -0.82 -4.38
CA GLN A 122 11.55 -1.10 -4.78
C GLN A 122 12.53 -1.16 -3.60
N GLY A 123 12.20 -0.51 -2.49
CA GLY A 123 13.08 -0.42 -1.34
C GLY A 123 12.90 0.88 -0.56
N GLU A 124 13.61 0.96 0.56
CA GLU A 124 13.73 2.13 1.41
C GLU A 124 15.08 2.78 1.13
N ASP A 125 15.12 4.10 1.02
CA ASP A 125 16.38 4.84 0.96
C ASP A 125 16.93 5.03 2.37
N ASP A 126 17.98 4.28 2.71
CA ASP A 126 18.57 4.19 4.05
C ASP A 126 19.74 5.17 4.26
N ALA A 127 19.78 6.29 3.52
CA ALA A 127 20.90 7.24 3.50
C ALA A 127 21.36 7.77 4.88
N ASN A 128 20.62 7.56 5.98
CA ASN A 128 20.97 7.98 7.35
C ASN A 128 20.99 6.83 8.40
N SER A 129 21.30 5.59 7.99
CA SER A 129 21.29 4.40 8.87
C SER A 129 22.51 4.28 9.83
N THR A 130 22.59 5.11 10.88
CA THR A 130 23.61 4.92 11.95
C THR A 130 23.08 4.72 13.37
N ALA A 131 21.77 4.79 13.63
CA ALA A 131 21.21 4.56 14.98
C ALA A 131 20.09 3.51 14.99
N ARG A 132 20.38 2.32 15.55
CA ARG A 132 19.46 1.17 15.66
C ARG A 132 18.40 1.29 16.77
N PHE A 133 18.46 2.32 17.63
CA PHE A 133 17.65 2.37 18.85
C PHE A 133 16.36 3.22 18.77
N GLU A 134 16.11 3.95 17.67
CA GLU A 134 14.87 4.74 17.49
C GLU A 134 14.29 4.59 16.07
N ALA A 135 14.15 3.36 15.59
CA ALA A 135 13.77 3.06 14.20
C ALA A 135 12.40 3.64 13.77
N GLN A 136 11.48 3.91 14.69
CA GLN A 136 10.12 4.41 14.39
C GLN A 136 10.03 5.94 14.31
N LEU A 137 10.97 6.67 14.91
CA LEU A 137 10.98 8.14 14.96
C LEU A 137 11.97 8.73 13.96
N ARG A 138 12.57 7.92 13.10
CA ARG A 138 13.49 8.39 12.05
C ARG A 138 12.71 8.80 10.79
N PRO A 139 13.21 9.79 10.03
CA PRO A 139 12.78 10.00 8.65
C PRO A 139 12.95 8.71 7.82
N ARG A 140 11.93 8.33 7.06
CA ARG A 140 11.96 7.16 6.16
C ARG A 140 11.52 7.58 4.77
N THR A 141 12.16 7.03 3.74
CA THR A 141 11.80 7.30 2.35
C THR A 141 11.58 6.00 1.60
N TYR A 142 10.36 5.78 1.11
CA TYR A 142 9.99 4.58 0.37
C TYR A 142 9.95 4.86 -1.13
N ILE A 143 10.55 3.98 -1.92
CA ILE A 143 10.64 4.10 -3.38
C ILE A 143 9.70 3.09 -4.05
N PHE A 144 8.91 3.57 -5.00
CA PHE A 144 7.99 2.77 -5.79
C PHE A 144 8.20 3.04 -7.28
N ARG A 145 8.11 2.00 -8.11
CA ARG A 145 8.10 2.14 -9.58
C ARG A 145 6.77 1.73 -10.16
N CYS A 146 6.35 2.35 -11.25
CA CYS A 146 5.22 1.85 -12.00
C CYS A 146 5.53 0.46 -12.61
N SER A 147 4.56 -0.45 -12.60
CA SER A 147 4.67 -1.78 -13.20
C SER A 147 4.40 -1.78 -14.71
N ALA A 148 3.91 -0.67 -15.26
CA ALA A 148 3.67 -0.56 -16.70
C ALA A 148 5.02 -0.55 -17.46
N PRO A 149 5.21 -1.41 -18.49
CA PRO A 149 6.49 -1.58 -19.16
C PRO A 149 7.05 -0.28 -19.75
N GLN A 150 6.17 0.54 -20.34
CA GLN A 150 6.51 1.77 -21.06
C GLN A 150 6.41 3.05 -20.22
N CYS A 151 6.20 2.92 -18.91
CA CYS A 151 6.08 4.05 -17.98
C CYS A 151 7.36 4.24 -17.16
N SER A 152 7.92 5.45 -17.18
CA SER A 152 9.14 5.83 -16.46
C SER A 152 8.90 6.25 -15.00
N VAL A 153 7.64 6.43 -14.60
CA VAL A 153 7.27 7.04 -13.32
C VAL A 153 7.81 6.25 -12.12
N GLN A 154 8.54 6.98 -11.27
CA GLN A 154 8.93 6.57 -9.93
C GLN A 154 8.33 7.52 -8.90
N VAL A 155 7.86 6.96 -7.79
CA VAL A 155 7.32 7.71 -6.67
C VAL A 155 8.23 7.50 -5.47
N ARG A 156 8.62 8.59 -4.80
CA ARG A 156 9.27 8.58 -3.50
C ARG A 156 8.32 9.17 -2.46
N ILE A 157 8.07 8.43 -1.38
CA ILE A 157 7.25 8.89 -0.26
C ILE A 157 8.17 9.05 0.93
N SER A 158 8.43 10.28 1.34
CA SER A 158 9.22 10.60 2.53
C SER A 158 8.30 10.94 3.70
N ILE A 159 8.51 10.27 4.83
CA ILE A 159 7.75 10.46 6.06
C ILE A 159 8.71 10.89 7.15
N LYS A 160 8.47 12.07 7.74
CA LYS A 160 9.33 12.67 8.76
C LYS A 160 8.53 12.89 10.06
N PRO A 161 9.13 12.63 11.23
CA PRO A 161 8.50 12.92 12.52
C PRO A 161 8.25 14.43 12.70
N PRO A 162 7.36 14.82 13.62
CA PRO A 162 7.19 16.22 14.01
C PRO A 162 8.51 16.85 14.52
N CYS A 163 8.72 18.13 14.22
CA CYS A 163 9.81 18.96 14.72
C CYS A 163 9.73 19.17 16.23
N PHE A 164 8.51 19.23 16.77
CA PHE A 164 8.27 19.35 18.21
C PHE A 164 7.71 18.05 18.78
N SER A 165 8.41 17.46 19.74
CA SER A 165 7.85 16.35 20.52
C SER A 165 6.72 16.84 21.44
N GLU A 166 5.91 15.91 21.95
CA GLU A 166 4.89 16.25 22.96
C GLU A 166 5.51 16.92 24.19
N HIS A 167 6.70 16.48 24.60
CA HIS A 167 7.46 17.11 25.69
C HIS A 167 7.87 18.55 25.38
N ASP A 168 8.26 18.85 24.14
CA ASP A 168 8.57 20.22 23.72
C ASP A 168 7.33 21.12 23.81
N ILE A 169 6.17 20.61 23.37
CA ILE A 169 4.90 21.34 23.46
C ILE A 169 4.52 21.60 24.92
N GLU A 170 4.62 20.58 25.77
CA GLU A 170 4.42 20.74 27.21
C GLU A 170 5.35 21.81 27.78
N THR A 171 6.62 21.79 27.40
CA THR A 171 7.62 22.77 27.86
C THR A 171 7.27 24.20 27.43
N LEU A 172 6.73 24.36 26.22
CA LEU A 172 6.34 25.66 25.68
C LEU A 172 5.01 26.18 26.23
N THR A 173 4.06 25.30 26.59
CA THR A 173 2.65 25.68 26.80
C THR A 173 2.09 25.37 28.19
N ASN A 174 2.74 24.51 28.98
CA ASN A 174 2.21 24.09 30.28
C ASN A 174 2.24 25.24 31.30
N GLN A 175 1.07 25.59 31.86
CA GLN A 175 0.94 26.72 32.80
C GLN A 175 1.79 26.58 34.07
N ALA A 176 1.97 25.36 34.60
CA ALA A 176 2.81 25.17 35.79
C ALA A 176 4.29 25.43 35.47
N GLN A 177 4.75 25.01 34.29
CA GLN A 177 6.11 25.30 33.84
C GLN A 177 6.32 26.79 33.54
N LEU A 178 5.36 27.42 32.85
CA LEU A 178 5.37 28.87 32.59
C LEU A 178 5.43 29.68 33.89
N ARG A 179 4.73 29.23 34.95
CA ARG A 179 4.78 29.86 36.26
C ARG A 179 6.16 29.76 36.91
N ARG A 180 6.74 28.56 36.95
CA ARG A 180 8.11 28.34 37.47
C ARG A 180 9.13 29.19 36.72
N ARG A 181 9.00 29.27 35.39
CA ARG A 181 9.86 30.08 34.52
C ARG A 181 9.74 31.57 34.83
N TRP A 182 8.52 32.06 35.06
CA TRP A 182 8.29 33.45 35.46
C TRP A 182 8.87 33.78 36.85
N GLU A 183 8.71 32.88 37.83
CA GLU A 183 9.31 33.03 39.16
C GLU A 183 10.85 33.05 39.09
N ALA A 184 11.46 32.17 38.28
CA ALA A 184 12.90 32.18 38.04
C ALA A 184 13.37 33.46 37.30
N ALA A 185 12.61 33.93 36.31
CA ALA A 185 12.91 35.16 35.59
C ALA A 185 12.92 36.40 36.52
N LYS A 186 12.04 36.43 37.54
CA LYS A 186 12.04 37.48 38.58
C LYS A 186 13.31 37.47 39.43
N GLN A 187 13.81 36.29 39.77
CA GLN A 187 15.06 36.18 40.53
C GLN A 187 16.27 36.66 39.71
N ILE A 188 16.27 36.42 38.40
CA ILE A 188 17.39 36.81 37.51
C ILE A 188 17.35 38.30 37.17
N ALA A 189 16.19 38.83 36.79
CA ALA A 189 16.06 40.20 36.29
C ALA A 189 15.72 41.25 37.36
N GLY A 190 15.37 40.83 38.58
CA GLY A 190 14.99 41.73 39.67
C GLY A 190 13.86 42.68 39.27
N ASP A 191 14.06 43.98 39.53
CA ASP A 191 13.09 45.04 39.20
C ASP A 191 12.81 45.20 37.70
N ARG A 192 13.67 44.65 36.83
CA ARG A 192 13.46 44.68 35.36
C ARG A 192 12.57 43.54 34.86
N ALA A 193 12.19 42.61 35.75
CA ALA A 193 11.36 41.48 35.40
C ALA A 193 9.94 41.89 34.97
N ASP A 194 9.32 41.05 34.16
CA ASP A 194 7.95 41.29 33.71
C ASP A 194 6.95 41.03 34.85
N THR A 195 5.90 41.86 34.93
CA THR A 195 4.90 41.81 35.99
C THR A 195 3.94 40.65 35.83
N SER A 196 3.83 40.06 34.63
CA SER A 196 2.91 38.95 34.35
C SER A 196 3.64 37.72 33.79
N MET A 197 3.10 36.54 34.14
CA MET A 197 3.46 35.26 33.52
C MET A 197 3.14 35.28 32.01
N ALA A 198 3.88 34.49 31.23
CA ALA A 198 3.54 34.21 29.84
C ALA A 198 2.24 33.39 29.73
N ARG A 199 1.47 33.64 28.68
CA ARG A 199 0.31 32.83 28.29
C ARG A 199 0.76 31.58 27.55
N ARG A 200 -0.11 30.57 27.45
CA ARG A 200 0.18 29.32 26.73
C ARG A 200 0.56 29.56 25.27
N VAL A 201 -0.09 30.53 24.63
CA VAL A 201 0.14 30.90 23.23
C VAL A 201 1.43 31.69 23.01
N ASP A 202 1.98 32.34 24.03
CA ASP A 202 3.06 33.33 23.84
C ASP A 202 4.35 32.65 23.33
N ALA A 203 4.70 31.46 23.83
CA ALA A 203 5.91 30.76 23.39
C ALA A 203 5.80 30.28 21.94
N PRO A 204 4.72 29.58 21.52
CA PRO A 204 4.51 29.27 20.11
C PRO A 204 4.45 30.50 19.19
N ASP A 205 3.75 31.57 19.61
CA ASP A 205 3.61 32.82 18.85
C ASP A 205 4.96 33.51 18.62
N TYR A 206 5.76 33.67 19.67
CA TYR A 206 7.07 34.30 19.58
C TYR A 206 8.05 33.44 18.81
N LEU A 207 8.06 32.13 19.03
CA LEU A 207 8.96 31.24 18.30
C LEU A 207 8.65 31.26 16.80
N ASN A 208 7.37 31.21 16.42
CA ASN A 208 6.98 31.30 15.02
C ASN A 208 7.35 32.66 14.41
N THR A 209 7.24 33.75 15.18
CA THR A 209 7.69 35.08 14.75
C THR A 209 9.20 35.12 14.51
N TYR A 210 10.01 34.55 15.41
CA TYR A 210 11.47 34.48 15.23
C TYR A 210 11.83 33.64 14.00
N LEU A 211 11.18 32.50 13.79
CA LEU A 211 11.39 31.68 12.60
C LEU A 211 10.95 32.40 11.31
N GLN A 212 9.89 33.21 11.34
CA GLN A 212 9.49 34.05 10.21
C GLN A 212 10.53 35.15 9.93
N ASP A 213 11.08 35.77 10.97
CA ASP A 213 12.17 36.76 10.85
C ASP A 213 13.47 36.09 10.35
N SER A 214 13.72 34.81 10.66
CA SER A 214 14.82 34.02 10.07
C SER A 214 14.66 33.82 8.56
N LEU A 215 13.44 33.58 8.08
CA LEU A 215 13.14 33.39 6.65
C LEU A 215 13.09 34.72 5.88
N LYS A 216 12.84 35.83 6.58
CA LYS A 216 12.77 37.20 6.01
C LYS A 216 13.60 38.16 6.88
N PRO A 217 14.94 38.07 6.84
CA PRO A 217 15.81 38.81 7.73
C PRO A 217 15.64 40.33 7.55
N ALA A 218 15.30 41.01 8.65
CA ALA A 218 15.22 42.46 8.73
C ALA A 218 16.38 43.02 9.57
N LYS A 219 16.87 44.22 9.22
CA LYS A 219 17.93 44.90 9.98
C LYS A 219 17.53 45.04 11.46
N GLY A 220 18.42 44.67 12.36
CA GLY A 220 18.23 44.78 13.82
C GLY A 220 17.44 43.64 14.47
N LYS A 221 16.94 42.65 13.71
CA LYS A 221 16.17 41.51 14.25
C LYS A 221 16.93 40.18 14.32
N ALA A 222 18.23 40.19 14.03
CA ALA A 222 19.02 38.97 13.93
C ALA A 222 19.34 38.31 15.29
N ARG A 223 19.13 39.02 16.40
CA ARG A 223 19.48 38.55 17.75
C ARG A 223 18.38 38.82 18.77
N ILE A 224 18.36 38.00 19.82
CA ILE A 224 17.48 38.10 20.97
C ILE A 224 18.36 38.14 22.23
N PRO A 225 18.48 39.29 22.91
CA PRO A 225 19.22 39.38 24.17
C PRO A 225 18.63 38.44 25.23
N LEU A 226 19.47 37.69 25.94
CA LEU A 226 19.01 36.71 26.93
C LEU A 226 18.21 37.37 28.07
N LEU A 227 18.59 38.59 28.46
CA LEU A 227 17.92 39.40 29.48
C LEU A 227 16.68 40.16 28.96
N ASN A 228 16.25 39.92 27.72
CA ASN A 228 14.98 40.46 27.25
C ASN A 228 13.84 39.90 28.10
N LYS A 229 13.13 40.77 28.83
CA LYS A 229 12.07 40.38 29.78
C LYS A 229 11.00 39.47 29.18
N LYS A 230 10.62 39.66 27.91
CA LYS A 230 9.64 38.80 27.22
C LYS A 230 10.23 37.44 26.88
N PHE A 231 11.47 37.40 26.41
CA PHE A 231 12.15 36.14 26.11
C PHE A 231 12.37 35.32 27.38
N LEU A 232 12.92 35.94 28.43
CA LEU A 232 13.29 35.27 29.67
C LEU A 232 12.09 34.61 30.35
N LYS A 233 10.94 35.31 30.44
CA LYS A 233 9.72 34.75 31.05
C LYS A 233 9.05 33.67 30.20
N THR A 234 9.33 33.64 28.89
CA THR A 234 8.63 32.78 27.93
C THR A 234 9.43 31.51 27.62
N PHE A 235 10.75 31.59 27.44
CA PHE A 235 11.60 30.47 27.04
C PHE A 235 12.55 30.00 28.14
N GLY A 236 13.08 30.91 28.97
CA GLY A 236 14.00 30.53 30.04
C GLY A 236 15.23 29.76 29.52
N LYS A 237 15.83 28.92 30.37
CA LYS A 237 16.94 28.01 29.99
C LYS A 237 16.45 26.61 29.59
N ASP A 238 15.23 26.26 29.96
CA ASP A 238 14.63 24.95 29.72
C ASP A 238 14.20 24.77 28.25
N CYS A 239 14.07 25.85 27.47
CA CYS A 239 13.87 25.79 26.02
C CYS A 239 15.17 25.81 25.19
N ASP A 240 16.37 25.83 25.80
CA ASP A 240 17.64 25.89 25.07
C ASP A 240 17.80 24.76 24.03
N SER A 241 17.37 23.54 24.38
CA SER A 241 17.44 22.38 23.49
C SER A 241 16.53 22.53 22.27
N ILE A 242 15.33 23.10 22.46
CA ILE A 242 14.38 23.39 21.38
C ILE A 242 14.99 24.39 20.41
N LEU A 243 15.55 25.49 20.92
CA LEU A 243 16.18 26.54 20.13
C LEU A 243 17.37 26.00 19.33
N ARG A 244 18.29 25.26 19.96
CA ARG A 244 19.45 24.67 19.27
C ARG A 244 19.04 23.70 18.16
N ARG A 245 18.03 22.84 18.38
CA ARG A 245 17.54 21.92 17.33
C ARG A 245 16.96 22.67 16.13
N LEU A 246 16.41 23.86 16.32
CA LEU A 246 15.91 24.74 15.25
C LEU A 246 17.02 25.57 14.58
N GLY A 247 18.28 25.43 15.01
CA GLY A 247 19.43 26.13 14.44
C GLY A 247 19.70 27.50 15.04
N PHE A 248 19.09 27.84 16.19
CA PHE A 248 19.51 29.03 16.93
C PHE A 248 20.87 28.79 17.57
N GLU A 249 21.69 29.84 17.60
CA GLU A 249 23.02 29.80 18.19
C GLU A 249 23.12 30.77 19.36
N LYS A 250 23.79 30.37 20.43
CA LYS A 250 24.02 31.23 21.59
C LYS A 250 25.44 31.78 21.52
N HIS A 251 25.56 33.10 21.55
CA HIS A 251 26.84 33.81 21.49
C HIS A 251 27.01 34.73 22.71
N GLN A 252 28.26 35.03 23.06
CA GLN A 252 28.62 36.04 24.06
C GLN A 252 29.18 37.25 23.32
N GLU A 253 28.60 38.41 23.56
CA GLU A 253 29.01 39.69 22.97
C GLU A 253 29.61 40.56 24.08
N GLU A 254 30.63 41.34 23.75
CA GLU A 254 31.20 42.35 24.65
C GLU A 254 30.53 43.70 24.36
N GLU A 255 29.85 44.26 25.36
CA GLU A 255 29.10 45.52 25.28
C GLU A 255 29.51 46.39 26.49
N GLU A 256 30.18 47.53 26.23
CA GLU A 256 30.61 48.51 27.25
C GLU A 256 31.30 47.88 28.50
N ASP A 257 32.35 47.09 28.29
CA ASP A 257 33.10 46.35 29.34
C ASP A 257 32.29 45.29 30.11
N THR A 258 31.15 44.85 29.57
CA THR A 258 30.33 43.75 30.11
C THR A 258 30.00 42.71 29.05
N PHE A 259 29.99 41.42 29.43
CA PHE A 259 29.60 40.34 28.52
C PHE A 259 28.08 40.13 28.56
N VAL A 260 27.42 40.25 27.41
CA VAL A 260 25.99 40.01 27.24
C VAL A 260 25.77 38.76 26.39
N GLU A 261 24.98 37.82 26.90
CA GLU A 261 24.60 36.64 26.14
C GLU A 261 23.37 36.93 25.26
N ALA A 262 23.42 36.47 24.01
CA ALA A 262 22.31 36.61 23.06
C ALA A 262 22.10 35.33 22.23
N TRP A 263 20.84 35.08 21.89
CA TRP A 263 20.45 34.07 20.91
C TRP A 263 20.41 34.70 19.52
N TYR A 264 21.12 34.11 18.58
CA TYR A 264 21.07 34.45 17.18
C TYR A 264 20.07 33.55 16.46
N LEU A 265 19.24 34.19 15.64
CA LEU A 265 18.27 33.51 14.80
C LEU A 265 18.99 32.66 13.75
N PRO A 266 18.45 31.48 13.37
CA PRO A 266 19.00 30.70 12.28
C PRO A 266 18.97 31.52 10.98
N LYS A 267 19.98 31.35 10.14
CA LYS A 267 20.13 32.02 8.84
C LYS A 267 20.14 30.97 7.73
N PRO A 268 18.96 30.42 7.36
CA PRO A 268 18.89 29.46 6.27
C PRO A 268 19.28 30.11 4.95
N GLU A 269 20.01 29.37 4.11
CA GLU A 269 20.26 29.77 2.72
C GLU A 269 18.95 29.72 1.90
N GLU A 270 18.91 30.47 0.79
CA GLU A 270 17.82 30.34 -0.17
C GLU A 270 17.93 28.97 -0.88
N PRO A 271 16.83 28.21 -0.98
CA PRO A 271 16.88 26.88 -1.55
C PRO A 271 17.09 26.98 -3.06
N ALA A 272 18.01 26.18 -3.61
CA ALA A 272 18.20 26.11 -5.06
C ALA A 272 16.96 25.53 -5.78
N SER A 273 16.22 24.66 -5.08
CA SER A 273 14.98 24.05 -5.54
C SER A 273 14.10 23.63 -4.37
N PRO A 274 12.75 23.67 -4.49
CA PRO A 274 11.85 23.10 -3.49
C PRO A 274 12.04 21.58 -3.29
N LEU A 275 12.78 20.91 -4.16
CA LEU A 275 13.10 19.48 -4.03
C LEU A 275 14.06 19.18 -2.87
N GLU A 276 14.91 20.14 -2.48
CA GLU A 276 15.96 19.93 -1.50
C GLU A 276 15.44 20.03 -0.06
N SER A 277 16.02 19.21 0.83
CA SER A 277 15.78 19.28 2.27
C SER A 277 16.90 20.09 2.93
N THR A 278 16.63 21.35 3.23
CA THR A 278 17.59 22.31 3.82
C THR A 278 17.19 22.74 5.22
N LEU A 279 18.04 23.50 5.93
CA LEU A 279 17.66 24.16 7.18
C LEU A 279 16.40 25.03 7.01
N ARG A 280 16.21 25.63 5.82
CA ARG A 280 15.01 26.39 5.49
C ARG A 280 13.75 25.54 5.58
N SER A 281 13.77 24.36 4.94
CA SER A 281 12.63 23.44 4.95
C SER A 281 12.29 22.98 6.37
N LYS A 282 13.30 22.77 7.23
CA LYS A 282 13.11 22.45 8.65
C LYS A 282 12.44 23.59 9.42
N ILE A 283 12.85 24.83 9.16
CA ILE A 283 12.25 26.02 9.78
C ILE A 283 10.80 26.15 9.32
N GLU A 284 10.52 26.01 8.04
CA GLU A 284 9.15 26.04 7.50
C GLU A 284 8.28 24.91 8.10
N ASP A 285 8.78 23.68 8.19
CA ASP A 285 8.11 22.54 8.83
C ASP A 285 7.72 22.89 10.29
N ALA A 286 8.66 23.46 11.06
CA ALA A 286 8.41 23.91 12.42
C ALA A 286 7.34 25.02 12.48
N ARG A 287 7.32 25.95 11.52
CA ARG A 287 6.31 27.02 11.47
C ARG A 287 4.90 26.49 11.20
N TYR A 288 4.75 25.49 10.32
CA TYR A 288 3.46 24.83 10.08
C TYR A 288 2.94 24.11 11.34
N GLU A 289 3.82 23.46 12.09
CA GLU A 289 3.48 22.83 13.37
C GLU A 289 3.08 23.86 14.43
N LEU A 290 3.87 24.92 14.63
CA LEU A 290 3.56 26.00 15.58
C LEU A 290 2.24 26.68 15.25
N ASN A 291 1.97 26.91 13.97
CA ASN A 291 0.69 27.45 13.53
C ASN A 291 -0.49 26.56 13.92
N THR A 292 -0.33 25.25 13.79
CA THR A 292 -1.35 24.27 14.18
C THR A 292 -1.55 24.27 15.70
N ILE A 293 -0.46 24.26 16.48
CA ILE A 293 -0.50 24.35 17.95
C ILE A 293 -1.21 25.63 18.40
N ILE A 294 -0.93 26.77 17.75
CA ILE A 294 -1.59 28.04 18.04
C ILE A 294 -3.09 27.92 17.75
N LEU A 295 -3.48 27.44 16.55
CA LEU A 295 -4.87 27.34 16.13
C LEU A 295 -5.73 26.39 16.97
N ASP A 296 -5.12 25.35 17.55
CA ASP A 296 -5.79 24.43 18.48
C ASP A 296 -6.13 25.09 19.83
N MET A 297 -5.54 26.26 20.14
CA MET A 297 -5.87 27.02 21.34
C MET A 297 -7.19 27.79 21.20
N PRO A 298 -7.97 27.95 22.29
CA PRO A 298 -9.18 28.74 22.29
C PRO A 298 -8.94 30.16 21.77
N GLU A 299 -9.91 30.73 21.03
CA GLU A 299 -9.79 32.05 20.42
C GLU A 299 -9.47 33.15 21.44
N SER A 300 -10.03 33.05 22.65
CA SER A 300 -9.75 33.97 23.76
C SER A 300 -8.28 34.02 24.16
N GLU A 301 -7.54 32.91 24.02
CA GLU A 301 -6.10 32.88 24.30
C GLU A 301 -5.28 33.46 23.16
N ARG A 302 -5.79 33.42 21.92
CA ARG A 302 -5.12 33.91 20.70
C ARG A 302 -5.22 35.42 20.48
N VAL A 303 -6.03 36.12 21.27
CA VAL A 303 -6.18 37.58 21.15
C VAL A 303 -4.84 38.28 21.37
N GLY A 304 -4.45 39.13 20.42
CA GLY A 304 -3.21 39.90 20.49
C GLY A 304 -1.93 39.11 20.14
N CYS A 305 -2.05 37.90 19.59
CA CYS A 305 -0.92 37.21 18.96
C CYS A 305 -0.32 38.04 17.84
N ARG A 306 1.01 37.99 17.71
CA ARG A 306 1.74 38.69 16.64
C ARG A 306 1.69 37.93 15.33
N HIS A 307 1.69 36.60 15.43
CA HIS A 307 1.56 35.68 14.33
C HIS A 307 0.22 35.86 13.63
N GLN A 308 0.27 35.97 12.30
CA GLN A 308 -0.91 35.91 11.45
C GLN A 308 -1.19 34.45 11.11
N PRO A 309 -2.34 33.88 11.53
CA PRO A 309 -2.65 32.49 11.27
C PRO A 309 -2.54 32.13 9.80
N MET A 310 -1.92 30.99 9.53
CA MET A 310 -1.81 30.39 8.21
C MET A 310 -2.90 29.32 8.07
N TYR A 311 -3.60 29.31 6.94
CA TYR A 311 -4.63 28.32 6.63
C TYR A 311 -4.26 27.60 5.33
N PRO A 312 -3.39 26.57 5.41
CA PRO A 312 -3.00 25.82 4.23
C PRO A 312 -4.21 25.10 3.62
N THR A 313 -4.06 24.65 2.37
CA THR A 313 -5.09 23.88 1.67
C THR A 313 -4.91 22.38 1.88
N PRO A 314 -5.99 21.57 1.87
CA PRO A 314 -5.88 20.12 1.90
C PRO A 314 -5.07 19.58 0.70
N SER A 315 -4.16 18.66 0.98
CA SER A 315 -3.20 18.15 -0.03
C SER A 315 -3.72 17.02 -0.91
N ARG A 316 -4.87 16.40 -0.56
CA ARG A 316 -5.39 15.21 -1.27
C ARG A 316 -5.50 15.45 -2.77
N GLY A 317 -6.12 16.54 -3.20
CA GLY A 317 -6.31 16.82 -4.64
C GLY A 317 -4.98 17.06 -5.38
N ASP A 318 -3.99 17.65 -4.71
CA ASP A 318 -2.64 17.82 -5.29
C ASP A 318 -1.95 16.46 -5.46
N MET A 319 -2.04 15.59 -4.45
CA MET A 319 -1.47 14.24 -4.49
C MET A 319 -2.13 13.37 -5.56
N GLU A 320 -3.46 13.43 -5.67
CA GLU A 320 -4.22 12.71 -6.69
C GLU A 320 -3.83 13.15 -8.11
N ARG A 321 -3.65 14.46 -8.33
CA ARG A 321 -3.16 14.97 -9.62
C ARG A 321 -1.73 14.54 -9.90
N ALA A 322 -0.83 14.65 -8.93
CA ALA A 322 0.57 14.27 -9.09
C ALA A 322 0.74 12.78 -9.43
N LEU A 323 -0.14 11.92 -8.90
CA LEU A 323 -0.17 10.48 -9.16
C LEU A 323 -1.07 10.08 -10.35
N ALA A 324 -1.55 11.05 -11.15
CA ALA A 324 -2.44 10.84 -12.29
C ALA A 324 -3.67 9.97 -11.96
N CYS A 325 -4.29 10.22 -10.81
CA CYS A 325 -5.44 9.48 -10.32
C CYS A 325 -6.54 10.37 -9.72
N ALA A 326 -6.69 11.62 -10.21
CA ALA A 326 -7.75 12.51 -9.73
C ALA A 326 -9.12 12.20 -10.34
N ASP A 327 -9.16 11.69 -11.57
CA ASP A 327 -10.35 11.48 -12.38
C ASP A 327 -10.54 10.02 -12.83
N TYR A 328 -10.09 9.05 -12.02
CA TYR A 328 -10.30 7.64 -12.32
C TYR A 328 -11.79 7.26 -12.30
N ALA A 329 -12.15 6.25 -13.09
CA ALA A 329 -13.52 5.79 -13.22
C ALA A 329 -14.04 5.20 -11.90
N LYS A 330 -15.18 5.71 -11.43
CA LYS A 330 -15.83 5.27 -10.19
C LYS A 330 -17.12 4.54 -10.49
N ALA A 331 -17.42 3.51 -9.71
CA ALA A 331 -18.72 2.85 -9.75
C ALA A 331 -19.83 3.83 -9.32
N LYS A 332 -20.95 3.84 -10.05
CA LYS A 332 -22.12 4.64 -9.68
C LYS A 332 -22.61 4.21 -8.30
N GLU A 333 -23.02 5.18 -7.47
CA GLU A 333 -23.55 4.96 -6.11
C GLU A 333 -22.56 4.36 -5.09
N ARG A 334 -21.28 4.18 -5.46
CA ARG A 334 -20.23 3.75 -4.52
C ARG A 334 -19.26 4.89 -4.30
N GLU A 335 -19.21 5.37 -3.06
CA GLU A 335 -18.16 6.29 -2.63
C GLU A 335 -16.99 5.51 -2.05
N THR A 336 -15.77 6.05 -2.18
CA THR A 336 -14.61 5.52 -1.45
C THR A 336 -14.94 5.66 0.02
N ARG A 337 -14.97 4.52 0.75
CA ARG A 337 -15.27 4.55 2.18
C ARG A 337 -14.36 5.56 2.88
N SER A 338 -14.95 6.38 3.74
CA SER A 338 -14.21 7.44 4.40
C SER A 338 -13.02 6.85 5.15
N THR A 339 -11.82 7.32 4.82
CA THR A 339 -10.56 6.94 5.50
C THR A 339 -10.60 7.18 7.01
N ASN A 340 -11.63 7.87 7.51
CA ASN A 340 -11.81 8.16 8.92
C ASN A 340 -12.38 6.98 9.71
N HIS A 341 -13.29 6.16 9.16
CA HIS A 341 -14.07 5.20 9.98
C HIS A 341 -14.34 3.82 9.35
N GLU A 342 -14.24 3.66 8.03
CA GLU A 342 -14.60 2.40 7.38
C GLU A 342 -13.49 1.93 6.44
N GLU A 343 -13.18 0.64 6.51
CA GLU A 343 -12.20 0.01 5.63
C GLU A 343 -12.91 -0.74 4.52
N ASP A 344 -12.30 -0.73 3.35
CA ASP A 344 -12.79 -1.52 2.21
C ASP A 344 -12.69 -3.01 2.52
N HIS A 345 -13.53 -3.80 1.86
CA HIS A 345 -13.44 -5.26 1.94
C HIS A 345 -12.00 -5.71 1.63
N PRO A 346 -11.42 -6.66 2.39
CA PRO A 346 -10.03 -7.11 2.21
C PRO A 346 -9.66 -7.49 0.77
N TYR A 347 -10.60 -8.03 -0.01
CA TYR A 347 -10.40 -8.36 -1.42
C TYR A 347 -10.04 -7.16 -2.31
N TYR A 348 -10.58 -5.96 -2.06
CA TYR A 348 -10.11 -4.76 -2.77
C TYR A 348 -8.65 -4.48 -2.44
N ALA A 349 -8.29 -4.57 -1.16
CA ALA A 349 -6.91 -4.40 -0.74
C ALA A 349 -5.97 -5.40 -1.39
N SER A 350 -6.35 -6.68 -1.43
CA SER A 350 -5.57 -7.74 -2.05
C SER A 350 -5.31 -7.50 -3.53
N LEU A 351 -6.30 -6.96 -4.27
CA LEU A 351 -6.10 -6.56 -5.66
C LEU A 351 -5.30 -5.27 -5.84
N GLY A 352 -4.90 -4.60 -4.76
CA GLY A 352 -4.26 -3.28 -4.83
C GLY A 352 -5.23 -2.19 -5.30
N ALA A 353 -6.53 -2.39 -5.09
CA ALA A 353 -7.63 -1.52 -5.51
C ALA A 353 -8.33 -0.86 -4.30
N VAL A 354 -9.24 0.06 -4.61
CA VAL A 354 -10.11 0.73 -3.63
C VAL A 354 -11.58 0.43 -3.91
N GLY A 355 -12.45 0.57 -2.91
CA GLY A 355 -13.84 0.09 -2.98
C GLY A 355 -14.73 0.77 -4.03
N ASP A 356 -14.40 2.00 -4.44
CA ASP A 356 -15.19 2.81 -5.39
C ASP A 356 -14.77 2.66 -6.85
N PHE A 357 -13.76 1.85 -7.16
CA PHE A 357 -13.40 1.53 -8.53
C PHE A 357 -14.59 0.96 -9.30
N ASP A 358 -14.77 1.43 -10.53
CA ASP A 358 -15.66 0.75 -11.47
C ASP A 358 -15.13 -0.67 -11.80
N ASP A 359 -15.95 -1.44 -12.51
CA ASP A 359 -15.59 -2.83 -12.80
C ASP A 359 -14.39 -2.94 -13.75
N SER A 360 -14.21 -1.99 -14.66
CA SER A 360 -13.05 -1.96 -15.57
C SER A 360 -11.74 -1.81 -14.80
N LEU A 361 -11.71 -0.96 -13.78
CA LEU A 361 -10.54 -0.75 -12.93
C LEU A 361 -10.29 -1.92 -11.98
N ILE A 362 -11.32 -2.67 -11.56
CA ILE A 362 -11.12 -3.92 -10.82
C ILE A 362 -10.45 -4.98 -11.71
N LEU A 363 -10.90 -5.13 -12.95
CA LEU A 363 -10.27 -6.04 -13.91
C LEU A 363 -8.83 -5.63 -14.23
N PHE A 364 -8.59 -4.32 -14.39
CA PHE A 364 -7.25 -3.77 -14.54
C PHE A 364 -6.36 -4.13 -13.35
N ALA A 365 -6.82 -3.89 -12.12
CA ALA A 365 -6.06 -4.19 -10.91
C ALA A 365 -5.72 -5.69 -10.79
N PHE A 366 -6.70 -6.58 -11.04
CA PHE A 366 -6.47 -8.02 -11.11
C PHE A 366 -5.41 -8.41 -12.16
N SER A 367 -5.52 -7.88 -13.38
CA SER A 367 -4.56 -8.13 -14.46
C SER A 367 -3.14 -7.65 -14.12
N ARG A 368 -3.02 -6.53 -13.39
CA ARG A 368 -1.72 -6.04 -12.91
C ARG A 368 -1.13 -6.90 -11.82
N GLN A 369 -1.92 -7.29 -10.82
CA GLN A 369 -1.44 -8.20 -9.77
C GLN A 369 -1.03 -9.55 -10.35
N GLY A 370 -1.88 -10.18 -11.17
CA GLY A 370 -1.58 -11.50 -11.75
C GLY A 370 -0.37 -11.53 -12.69
N ALA A 371 0.05 -10.38 -13.22
CA ALA A 371 1.25 -10.29 -14.07
C ALA A 371 2.55 -10.04 -13.30
N VAL A 372 2.47 -9.49 -12.08
CA VAL A 372 3.64 -9.11 -11.27
C VAL A 372 3.79 -9.92 -10.00
N ASP A 373 2.77 -10.69 -9.61
CA ASP A 373 2.74 -11.61 -8.48
C ASP A 373 1.99 -12.88 -8.88
N ILE A 374 2.68 -13.70 -9.68
CA ILE A 374 2.14 -14.92 -10.29
C ILE A 374 1.78 -15.97 -9.23
N GLU A 375 2.58 -16.06 -8.15
CA GLU A 375 2.39 -17.03 -7.07
C GLU A 375 1.04 -16.85 -6.37
N ASN A 376 0.58 -15.60 -6.23
CA ASN A 376 -0.70 -15.29 -5.59
C ASN A 376 -1.87 -15.15 -6.58
N LYS A 377 -1.67 -15.46 -7.88
CA LYS A 377 -2.70 -15.28 -8.92
C LYS A 377 -4.00 -16.03 -8.63
N ALA A 378 -3.93 -17.25 -8.09
CA ALA A 378 -5.11 -18.03 -7.69
C ALA A 378 -5.93 -17.34 -6.58
N TYR A 379 -5.26 -16.68 -5.65
CA TYR A 379 -5.93 -15.90 -4.60
C TYR A 379 -6.52 -14.58 -5.14
N TYR A 380 -5.84 -13.91 -6.07
CA TYR A 380 -6.42 -12.74 -6.75
C TYR A 380 -7.65 -13.10 -7.59
N PHE A 381 -7.67 -14.30 -8.15
CA PHE A 381 -8.84 -14.79 -8.88
C PHE A 381 -10.02 -15.02 -7.92
N GLU A 382 -9.77 -15.59 -6.74
CA GLU A 382 -10.77 -15.69 -5.67
C GLU A 382 -11.32 -14.31 -5.28
N CYS A 383 -10.42 -13.33 -5.07
CA CYS A 383 -10.82 -11.94 -4.79
C CYS A 383 -11.76 -11.41 -5.86
N LEU A 384 -11.46 -11.66 -7.14
CA LEU A 384 -12.29 -11.23 -8.27
C LEU A 384 -13.65 -11.94 -8.28
N GLN A 385 -13.71 -13.24 -8.01
CA GLN A 385 -14.96 -14.01 -7.93
C GLN A 385 -15.91 -13.46 -6.85
N ASP A 386 -15.39 -13.22 -5.65
CA ASP A 386 -16.21 -12.72 -4.54
C ASP A 386 -16.60 -11.25 -4.75
N LEU A 387 -15.73 -10.43 -5.35
CA LEU A 387 -16.10 -9.06 -5.75
C LEU A 387 -17.16 -9.04 -6.84
N ALA A 388 -17.10 -9.92 -7.84
CA ALA A 388 -18.13 -10.05 -8.87
C ALA A 388 -19.49 -10.39 -8.26
N THR A 389 -19.50 -11.36 -7.34
CA THR A 389 -20.69 -11.81 -6.61
C THR A 389 -21.26 -10.71 -5.72
N GLY A 390 -20.42 -10.10 -4.87
CA GLY A 390 -20.82 -9.04 -3.95
C GLY A 390 -21.23 -7.73 -4.65
N ARG A 391 -20.79 -7.52 -5.89
CA ARG A 391 -21.24 -6.39 -6.74
C ARG A 391 -22.47 -6.71 -7.57
N GLN A 392 -22.80 -8.00 -7.75
CA GLN A 392 -23.77 -8.45 -8.75
C GLN A 392 -23.45 -7.87 -10.14
N SER A 393 -22.16 -7.88 -10.50
CA SER A 393 -21.68 -7.30 -11.76
C SER A 393 -21.63 -8.35 -12.86
N ASP A 394 -22.41 -8.13 -13.93
CA ASP A 394 -22.39 -8.98 -15.13
C ASP A 394 -21.02 -8.94 -15.83
N MET A 395 -20.37 -7.78 -15.86
CA MET A 395 -19.04 -7.62 -16.48
C MET A 395 -18.00 -8.46 -15.75
N LEU A 396 -17.93 -8.32 -14.43
CA LEU A 396 -16.99 -9.10 -13.62
C LEU A 396 -17.35 -10.59 -13.67
N GLY A 397 -18.64 -10.93 -13.62
CA GLY A 397 -19.12 -12.32 -13.72
C GLY A 397 -18.75 -13.00 -15.02
N MET A 398 -18.92 -12.31 -16.17
CA MET A 398 -18.50 -12.83 -17.48
C MET A 398 -16.99 -13.02 -17.55
N GLN A 399 -16.20 -12.07 -17.03
CA GLN A 399 -14.74 -12.20 -16.99
C GLN A 399 -14.30 -13.38 -16.12
N VAL A 400 -14.93 -13.56 -14.96
CA VAL A 400 -14.68 -14.71 -14.07
C VAL A 400 -14.95 -16.04 -14.79
N ALA A 401 -16.10 -16.15 -15.47
CA ALA A 401 -16.45 -17.36 -16.20
C ALA A 401 -15.46 -17.66 -17.33
N MET A 402 -15.02 -16.62 -18.06
CA MET A 402 -14.01 -16.77 -19.10
C MET A 402 -12.66 -17.23 -18.53
N LEU A 403 -12.16 -16.60 -17.45
CA LEU A 403 -10.89 -16.99 -16.82
C LEU A 403 -10.95 -18.42 -16.29
N ALA A 404 -12.08 -18.82 -15.69
CA ALA A 404 -12.28 -20.21 -15.26
C ALA A 404 -12.25 -21.19 -16.44
N SER A 405 -12.87 -20.83 -17.58
CA SER A 405 -12.82 -21.67 -18.80
C SER A 405 -11.42 -21.80 -19.40
N GLN A 406 -10.55 -20.82 -19.15
CA GLN A 406 -9.13 -20.84 -19.53
C GLN A 406 -8.26 -21.65 -18.54
N GLY A 407 -8.88 -22.33 -17.57
CA GLY A 407 -8.19 -23.17 -16.60
C GLY A 407 -7.72 -22.45 -15.34
N LEU A 408 -8.08 -21.16 -15.13
CA LEU A 408 -7.72 -20.47 -13.91
C LEU A 408 -8.58 -20.96 -12.75
N THR A 409 -7.91 -21.50 -11.73
CA THR A 409 -8.55 -22.06 -10.53
C THR A 409 -8.27 -21.17 -9.32
N SER A 410 -9.30 -20.92 -8.50
CA SER A 410 -9.16 -20.17 -7.25
C SER A 410 -8.55 -21.02 -6.14
N LYS A 411 -7.97 -20.38 -5.12
CA LYS A 411 -7.45 -21.08 -3.93
C LYS A 411 -8.55 -21.88 -3.22
N ARG A 412 -9.73 -21.29 -3.03
CA ARG A 412 -10.90 -21.97 -2.47
C ARG A 412 -11.34 -23.21 -3.26
N GLU A 413 -11.30 -23.16 -4.60
CA GLU A 413 -11.62 -24.33 -5.44
C GLU A 413 -10.57 -25.45 -5.29
N ALA A 414 -9.28 -25.09 -5.24
CA ALA A 414 -8.20 -26.04 -5.00
C ALA A 414 -8.33 -26.72 -3.62
N GLU A 415 -8.59 -25.95 -2.56
CA GLU A 415 -8.79 -26.47 -1.21
C GLU A 415 -10.01 -27.40 -1.13
N ARG A 416 -11.12 -27.02 -1.78
CA ARG A 416 -12.32 -27.85 -1.87
C ARG A 416 -12.05 -29.16 -2.62
N ALA A 417 -11.24 -29.13 -3.68
CA ALA A 417 -10.90 -30.33 -4.44
C ALA A 417 -10.06 -31.31 -3.61
N TYR A 418 -9.08 -30.83 -2.84
CA TYR A 418 -8.35 -31.69 -1.89
C TYR A 418 -9.26 -32.27 -0.81
N GLN A 419 -10.06 -31.43 -0.18
CA GLN A 419 -11.02 -31.86 0.85
C GLN A 419 -12.04 -32.87 0.31
N TYR A 420 -12.43 -32.75 -0.96
CA TYR A 420 -13.32 -33.70 -1.61
C TYR A 420 -12.75 -35.12 -1.54
N PHE A 421 -11.44 -35.30 -1.74
CA PHE A 421 -10.76 -36.60 -1.63
C PHE A 421 -10.29 -36.95 -0.22
N GLY A 422 -10.75 -36.23 0.81
CA GLY A 422 -10.35 -36.46 2.20
C GLY A 422 -8.91 -36.06 2.51
N ILE A 423 -8.30 -35.26 1.64
CA ILE A 423 -6.94 -34.76 1.81
C ILE A 423 -7.01 -33.41 2.52
N ASP A 424 -6.28 -33.29 3.63
CA ASP A 424 -6.06 -32.00 4.27
C ASP A 424 -5.19 -31.11 3.35
N PRO A 425 -5.68 -29.94 2.91
CA PRO A 425 -4.91 -29.03 2.05
C PRO A 425 -3.54 -28.64 2.63
N THR A 426 -3.38 -28.64 3.96
CA THR A 426 -2.10 -28.33 4.62
C THR A 426 -1.02 -29.40 4.36
N HIS A 427 -1.43 -30.63 4.06
CA HIS A 427 -0.54 -31.75 3.74
C HIS A 427 -0.49 -32.05 2.23
N ALA A 428 -1.15 -31.25 1.39
CA ALA A 428 -1.22 -31.48 -0.06
C ALA A 428 0.15 -31.52 -0.75
N SER A 429 1.15 -30.80 -0.23
CA SER A 429 2.50 -30.73 -0.81
C SER A 429 3.34 -32.00 -0.60
N VAL A 430 3.05 -32.80 0.43
CA VAL A 430 3.77 -34.05 0.71
C VAL A 430 3.09 -35.28 0.11
N ILE A 431 1.87 -35.11 -0.40
CA ILE A 431 1.10 -36.18 -1.02
C ILE A 431 1.46 -36.27 -2.50
N GLY A 432 1.84 -37.46 -2.94
CA GLY A 432 2.14 -37.77 -4.34
C GLY A 432 0.88 -37.98 -5.19
N ASP A 433 1.02 -37.76 -6.49
CA ASP A 433 -0.09 -37.86 -7.45
C ASP A 433 -0.76 -39.24 -7.45
N ASP A 434 0.02 -40.32 -7.28
CA ASP A 434 -0.50 -41.70 -7.23
C ASP A 434 -1.46 -41.92 -6.06
N HIS A 435 -1.23 -41.24 -4.93
CA HIS A 435 -2.14 -41.31 -3.78
C HIS A 435 -3.46 -40.61 -4.08
N ILE A 436 -3.41 -39.44 -4.72
CA ILE A 436 -4.60 -38.69 -5.14
C ILE A 436 -5.43 -39.52 -6.12
N ILE A 437 -4.77 -40.11 -7.13
CA ILE A 437 -5.40 -41.00 -8.11
C ILE A 437 -5.99 -42.23 -7.40
N GLY A 438 -5.28 -42.82 -6.44
CA GLY A 438 -5.78 -43.92 -5.61
C GLY A 438 -7.05 -43.56 -4.84
N CYS A 439 -7.09 -42.40 -4.18
CA CYS A 439 -8.28 -41.87 -3.48
C CYS A 439 -9.47 -41.69 -4.44
N PHE A 440 -9.21 -41.18 -5.65
CA PHE A 440 -10.22 -41.04 -6.69
C PHE A 440 -10.78 -42.39 -7.14
N ARG A 441 -9.91 -43.35 -7.49
CA ARG A 441 -10.31 -44.70 -7.94
C ARG A 441 -11.11 -45.44 -6.87
N SER A 442 -10.66 -45.38 -5.62
CA SER A 442 -11.38 -45.98 -4.49
C SER A 442 -12.78 -45.38 -4.32
N ARG A 443 -12.96 -44.08 -4.56
CA ARG A 443 -14.27 -43.43 -4.44
C ARG A 443 -15.18 -43.73 -5.63
N LEU A 444 -14.63 -43.88 -6.84
CA LEU A 444 -15.41 -44.22 -8.03
C LEU A 444 -16.11 -45.59 -7.93
N ALA A 445 -15.56 -46.54 -7.18
CA ALA A 445 -16.13 -47.88 -7.01
C ALA A 445 -17.51 -47.89 -6.31
N ASP A 446 -17.80 -46.87 -5.50
CA ASP A 446 -18.92 -46.88 -4.54
C ASP A 446 -19.95 -45.75 -4.77
N VAL A 447 -19.90 -45.04 -5.90
CA VAL A 447 -20.71 -43.81 -6.11
C VAL A 447 -21.61 -43.83 -7.35
N SER A 448 -22.68 -43.04 -7.31
CA SER A 448 -23.59 -42.83 -8.44
C SER A 448 -22.90 -42.09 -9.61
N VAL A 449 -23.48 -42.19 -10.82
CA VAL A 449 -22.96 -41.55 -12.04
C VAL A 449 -22.72 -40.04 -11.87
N ILE A 450 -23.64 -39.33 -11.22
CA ILE A 450 -23.54 -37.88 -10.96
C ILE A 450 -22.35 -37.57 -10.02
N GLN A 451 -22.12 -38.41 -9.01
CA GLN A 451 -21.00 -38.27 -8.08
C GLN A 451 -19.66 -38.65 -8.73
N ALA A 452 -19.67 -39.55 -9.71
CA ALA A 452 -18.49 -39.88 -10.51
C ALA A 452 -18.09 -38.71 -11.42
N GLU A 453 -19.04 -38.00 -12.02
CA GLU A 453 -18.76 -36.79 -12.80
C GLU A 453 -18.20 -35.66 -11.93
N GLU A 454 -18.80 -35.41 -10.76
CA GLU A 454 -18.26 -34.43 -9.81
C GLU A 454 -16.87 -34.85 -9.33
N ALA A 455 -16.62 -36.13 -9.06
CA ALA A 455 -15.28 -36.63 -8.71
C ALA A 455 -14.26 -36.36 -9.82
N ARG A 456 -14.61 -36.60 -11.09
CA ARG A 456 -13.72 -36.29 -12.24
C ARG A 456 -13.46 -34.79 -12.36
N LYS A 457 -14.48 -33.96 -12.13
CA LYS A 457 -14.33 -32.50 -12.13
C LYS A 457 -13.36 -32.05 -11.03
N GLN A 458 -13.51 -32.55 -9.81
CA GLN A 458 -12.59 -32.23 -8.71
C GLN A 458 -11.18 -32.76 -8.98
N LEU A 459 -11.04 -33.93 -9.59
CA LEU A 459 -9.73 -34.46 -9.98
C LEU A 459 -9.05 -33.59 -11.06
N ARG A 460 -9.81 -33.09 -12.04
CA ARG A 460 -9.31 -32.17 -13.07
C ARG A 460 -8.75 -30.89 -12.45
N VAL A 461 -9.47 -30.31 -11.49
CA VAL A 461 -9.01 -29.15 -10.72
C VAL A 461 -7.66 -29.43 -10.06
N LEU A 462 -7.48 -30.61 -9.43
CA LEU A 462 -6.19 -30.97 -8.84
C LEU A 462 -5.09 -31.19 -9.89
N GLY A 463 -5.44 -31.75 -11.05
CA GLY A 463 -4.51 -31.88 -12.18
C GLY A 463 -3.99 -30.54 -12.67
N ASP A 464 -4.87 -29.54 -12.73
CA ASP A 464 -4.51 -28.18 -13.15
C ASP A 464 -3.68 -27.45 -12.09
N VAL A 465 -4.09 -27.52 -10.82
CA VAL A 465 -3.37 -26.88 -9.69
C VAL A 465 -1.95 -27.45 -9.51
N ARG A 466 -1.75 -28.74 -9.75
CA ARG A 466 -0.46 -29.42 -9.59
C ARG A 466 0.38 -29.45 -10.86
N GLU A 467 -0.15 -28.90 -11.95
CA GLU A 467 0.41 -29.04 -13.30
C GLU A 467 0.72 -30.52 -13.65
N SER A 468 -0.13 -31.46 -13.22
CA SER A 468 0.10 -32.90 -13.33
C SER A 468 -0.66 -33.51 -14.49
N ASP A 469 0.06 -33.88 -15.56
CA ASP A 469 -0.51 -34.56 -16.72
C ASP A 469 -1.09 -35.94 -16.37
N LYS A 470 -0.52 -36.62 -15.37
CA LYS A 470 -1.03 -37.91 -14.88
C LYS A 470 -2.42 -37.77 -14.30
N ILE A 471 -2.63 -36.77 -13.43
CA ILE A 471 -3.93 -36.50 -12.82
C ILE A 471 -4.92 -36.01 -13.87
N ARG A 472 -4.49 -35.16 -14.82
CA ARG A 472 -5.34 -34.70 -15.93
C ARG A 472 -5.82 -35.85 -16.81
N ALA A 473 -4.93 -36.80 -17.16
CA ALA A 473 -5.26 -37.97 -17.96
C ALA A 473 -6.24 -38.91 -17.23
N GLU A 474 -6.05 -39.11 -15.93
CA GLU A 474 -7.00 -39.89 -15.12
C GLU A 474 -8.37 -39.20 -15.02
N ALA A 475 -8.39 -37.86 -14.95
CA ALA A 475 -9.62 -37.07 -14.87
C ALA A 475 -10.40 -36.96 -16.19
N SER A 476 -9.71 -36.98 -17.33
CA SER A 476 -10.34 -36.97 -18.65
C SER A 476 -11.03 -38.30 -18.98
N GLY A 477 -10.56 -39.41 -18.40
CA GLY A 477 -11.02 -40.74 -18.77
C GLY A 477 -10.75 -41.09 -20.23
N SER A 478 -9.89 -40.31 -20.90
CA SER A 478 -9.47 -40.55 -22.28
C SER A 478 -8.34 -41.57 -22.30
N ILE A 479 -8.57 -42.67 -23.03
CA ILE A 479 -7.54 -43.64 -23.34
C ILE A 479 -6.71 -43.07 -24.50
N GLU A 480 -5.58 -42.46 -24.19
CA GLU A 480 -4.75 -41.78 -25.20
C GLU A 480 -3.52 -42.61 -25.60
N THR A 481 -3.12 -43.60 -24.77
CA THR A 481 -2.01 -44.50 -25.06
C THR A 481 -2.44 -45.97 -25.12
N TYR A 482 -1.66 -46.78 -25.85
CA TYR A 482 -1.91 -48.22 -25.98
C TYR A 482 -1.87 -48.93 -24.61
N GLU A 483 -0.93 -48.54 -23.76
CA GLU A 483 -0.78 -49.10 -22.41
C GLU A 483 -1.98 -48.76 -21.52
N GLN A 484 -2.54 -47.55 -21.64
CA GLN A 484 -3.79 -47.15 -20.98
C GLN A 484 -4.99 -47.95 -21.52
N ALA A 485 -5.00 -48.28 -22.81
CA ALA A 485 -6.04 -49.11 -23.41
C ALA A 485 -5.99 -50.54 -22.86
N MET A 486 -4.80 -51.13 -22.78
CA MET A 486 -4.59 -52.48 -22.24
C MET A 486 -4.97 -52.57 -20.76
N ALA A 487 -4.56 -51.59 -19.96
CA ALA A 487 -4.98 -51.50 -18.56
C ALA A 487 -6.50 -51.32 -18.43
N PHE A 488 -7.14 -50.51 -19.30
CA PHE A 488 -8.59 -50.35 -19.30
C PHE A 488 -9.33 -51.64 -19.67
N PHE A 489 -8.75 -52.52 -20.48
CA PHE A 489 -9.34 -53.83 -20.83
C PHE A 489 -8.91 -54.98 -19.91
N ASP A 490 -8.12 -54.72 -18.87
CA ASP A 490 -7.50 -55.75 -18.01
C ASP A 490 -6.67 -56.78 -18.81
N LEU A 491 -5.98 -56.30 -19.87
CA LEU A 491 -5.17 -57.11 -20.77
C LEU A 491 -3.67 -56.97 -20.46
N ASP A 492 -2.96 -58.10 -20.53
CA ASP A 492 -1.49 -58.14 -20.43
C ASP A 492 -0.86 -57.71 -21.78
N PRO A 493 0.24 -56.93 -21.79
CA PRO A 493 0.90 -56.49 -23.03
C PRO A 493 1.39 -57.63 -23.94
N SER A 494 1.47 -58.86 -23.43
CA SER A 494 1.83 -60.06 -24.19
C SER A 494 0.66 -60.74 -24.90
N VAL A 495 -0.58 -60.26 -24.69
CA VAL A 495 -1.78 -60.79 -25.33
C VAL A 495 -1.84 -60.31 -26.79
N ALA A 496 -2.21 -61.21 -27.70
CA ALA A 496 -2.34 -60.91 -29.12
C ALA A 496 -3.44 -59.87 -29.39
N ASP A 497 -3.16 -58.90 -30.27
CA ASP A 497 -4.03 -57.77 -30.63
C ASP A 497 -5.46 -58.19 -31.04
N ASP A 498 -5.63 -59.40 -31.57
CA ASP A 498 -6.92 -59.98 -32.00
C ASP A 498 -7.89 -60.21 -30.82
N PHE A 499 -7.41 -60.18 -29.57
CA PHE A 499 -8.22 -60.34 -28.37
C PHE A 499 -8.84 -59.02 -27.87
N VAL A 500 -8.29 -57.88 -28.32
CA VAL A 500 -8.74 -56.53 -27.92
C VAL A 500 -10.17 -56.21 -28.39
N PRO A 501 -10.59 -56.54 -29.63
CA PRO A 501 -11.99 -56.34 -30.07
C PRO A 501 -13.01 -57.16 -29.27
N THR A 502 -12.61 -58.35 -28.81
CA THR A 502 -13.45 -59.25 -28.01
C THR A 502 -13.68 -58.68 -26.61
N MET A 503 -12.63 -58.17 -25.97
CA MET A 503 -12.74 -57.51 -24.66
C MET A 503 -13.47 -56.18 -24.73
N TYR A 504 -13.27 -55.40 -25.80
CA TYR A 504 -14.06 -54.19 -26.06
C TYR A 504 -15.55 -54.51 -26.15
N SER A 505 -15.91 -55.52 -26.95
CA SER A 505 -17.30 -55.94 -27.12
C SER A 505 -17.91 -56.43 -25.80
N LEU A 506 -17.17 -57.20 -25.00
CA LEU A 506 -17.60 -57.64 -23.67
C LEU A 506 -17.80 -56.46 -22.72
N LYS A 507 -16.87 -55.50 -22.63
CA LYS A 507 -16.99 -54.37 -21.72
C LYS A 507 -18.11 -53.41 -22.14
N VAL A 508 -18.33 -53.19 -23.43
CA VAL A 508 -19.44 -52.38 -23.95
C VAL A 508 -20.81 -53.08 -23.78
N LEU A 509 -20.86 -54.42 -23.80
CA LEU A 509 -22.10 -55.17 -23.55
C LEU A 509 -22.48 -55.22 -22.07
N TYR A 510 -21.50 -55.16 -21.15
CA TYR A 510 -21.74 -55.24 -19.70
C TYR A 510 -21.67 -53.88 -18.97
N THR A 511 -21.37 -52.78 -19.66
CA THR A 511 -21.38 -51.42 -19.10
C THR A 511 -22.29 -50.53 -19.96
N ASP A 512 -23.21 -49.81 -19.31
CA ASP A 512 -24.32 -48.98 -19.82
C ASP A 512 -24.10 -48.28 -21.21
N PRO A 513 -25.13 -48.10 -22.07
CA PRO A 513 -25.01 -47.74 -23.49
C PRO A 513 -24.55 -46.30 -23.83
N TYR A 514 -23.90 -45.57 -22.91
CA TYR A 514 -23.51 -44.17 -23.11
C TYR A 514 -22.00 -43.91 -23.24
N MET A 515 -21.18 -44.95 -23.46
CA MET A 515 -19.74 -44.80 -23.73
C MET A 515 -19.43 -44.59 -25.22
N ASP A 516 -19.91 -43.49 -25.79
CA ASP A 516 -19.59 -43.07 -27.18
C ASP A 516 -18.28 -42.24 -27.28
N CYS A 517 -17.59 -42.03 -26.15
CA CYS A 517 -16.40 -41.18 -26.03
C CYS A 517 -15.12 -41.78 -26.64
N LEU A 518 -15.11 -43.07 -26.98
CA LEU A 518 -13.93 -43.75 -27.56
C LEU A 518 -13.74 -43.46 -29.05
N SER A 519 -14.76 -42.91 -29.73
CA SER A 519 -14.68 -42.61 -31.16
C SER A 519 -14.03 -41.25 -31.46
N SER A 520 -13.99 -40.32 -30.50
CA SER A 520 -13.64 -38.91 -30.71
C SER A 520 -12.27 -38.48 -30.16
N GLY A 521 -11.56 -39.33 -29.40
CA GLY A 521 -10.35 -38.93 -28.65
C GLY A 521 -9.02 -39.57 -29.07
N THR A 522 -8.99 -40.47 -30.06
CA THR A 522 -7.76 -41.19 -30.43
C THR A 522 -6.96 -40.46 -31.50
N ASN A 523 -5.64 -40.31 -31.28
CA ASN A 523 -4.67 -39.86 -32.27
C ASN A 523 -4.79 -40.69 -33.58
N ALA A 524 -4.62 -40.05 -34.74
CA ALA A 524 -4.95 -40.61 -36.06
C ALA A 524 -4.25 -41.96 -36.35
N ASP A 525 -3.07 -42.20 -35.78
CA ASP A 525 -2.35 -43.48 -35.92
C ASP A 525 -2.99 -44.63 -35.12
N ALA A 526 -3.53 -44.36 -33.92
CA ALA A 526 -4.25 -45.35 -33.12
C ALA A 526 -5.63 -45.64 -33.72
N GLN A 527 -6.30 -44.62 -34.26
CA GLN A 527 -7.59 -44.73 -34.94
C GLN A 527 -7.48 -45.53 -36.25
N THR A 528 -6.35 -45.42 -36.96
CA THR A 528 -6.06 -46.19 -38.17
C THR A 528 -5.81 -47.66 -37.85
N ARG A 529 -5.08 -47.97 -36.78
CA ARG A 529 -4.85 -49.37 -36.36
C ARG A 529 -6.11 -50.04 -35.81
N LEU A 530 -6.89 -49.35 -34.98
CA LEU A 530 -8.18 -49.86 -34.49
C LEU A 530 -9.20 -50.12 -35.61
N LYS A 531 -9.28 -49.25 -36.63
CA LYS A 531 -10.15 -49.49 -37.80
C LYS A 531 -9.69 -50.67 -38.66
N THR A 532 -8.38 -50.90 -38.76
CA THR A 532 -7.83 -52.02 -39.54
C THR A 532 -8.12 -53.37 -38.87
N THR A 533 -8.09 -53.43 -37.53
CA THR A 533 -8.39 -54.65 -36.77
C THR A 533 -9.89 -54.92 -36.63
N LEU A 534 -10.75 -53.91 -36.77
CA LEU A 534 -12.22 -54.05 -36.70
C LEU A 534 -12.89 -54.37 -38.05
N GLN A 535 -12.15 -54.34 -39.17
CA GLN A 535 -12.65 -54.62 -40.51
C GLN A 535 -12.10 -55.92 -41.15
N ALA A 536 -11.33 -56.71 -40.40
CA ALA A 536 -10.96 -58.08 -40.73
C ALA A 536 -11.71 -59.05 -39.80
#